data_AF-A0A8D9DWE2-F1
#
_entry.id   AF-A0A8D9DWE2-F1
#
_cell.length_a   1.000
_cell.length_b   1.000
_cell.length_c   1.000
_cell.angle_alpha   90.00
_cell.angle_beta   90.00
_cell.angle_gamma   90.00
#
_symmetry.space_group_name_H-M   'P 1'
#
loop_
_entity.id
_entity.type
_entity.pdbx_description
1 polymer ?
#
loop_
_entity_poly.entity_id
_entity_poly.type
_entity_poly.pdbx_seq_one_letter_code
_entity_poly.pdbx_strand_id
1 'polypeptide(L)'
;MNWYRERGITIGKEFCMGNKIYPQNLWFNETMWRGLIVTVGRIRCGHGLWPTYLYKMGMKNDPLCTCGEEGTIDHIILGCTQRTYLDNFYKKLKPHVVTFPINVAFLTSDKISIKILYSYILREKISI
;
A
#
# COMPACT_ATOMS: atom_id res chain seq x y z
N MET A 1 -2.97 24.28 -7.95
CA MET A 1 -4.14 24.06 -7.07
C MET A 1 -4.19 22.56 -6.75
N ASN A 2 -4.46 22.20 -5.50
CA ASN A 2 -4.23 20.85 -4.98
C ASN A 2 -5.44 19.94 -5.26
N TRP A 3 -5.31 18.97 -6.19
CA TRP A 3 -6.43 18.10 -6.60
C TRP A 3 -7.14 17.41 -5.41
N TYR A 4 -6.40 17.05 -4.35
CA TYR A 4 -6.96 16.42 -3.15
C TYR A 4 -7.74 17.42 -2.29
N ARG A 5 -7.34 18.70 -2.26
CA ARG A 5 -8.08 19.77 -1.59
C ARG A 5 -9.36 20.12 -2.33
N GLU A 6 -9.28 20.26 -3.66
CA GLU A 6 -10.45 20.49 -4.52
C GLU A 6 -11.48 19.37 -4.35
N ARG A 7 -11.02 18.12 -4.36
CA ARG A 7 -11.90 16.96 -4.14
C ARG A 7 -12.49 16.90 -2.73
N GLY A 8 -11.70 17.26 -1.72
CA GLY A 8 -12.18 17.39 -0.34
C GLY A 8 -13.28 18.44 -0.22
N ILE A 9 -13.12 19.59 -0.88
CA ILE A 9 -14.11 20.68 -0.90
C ILE A 9 -15.39 20.28 -1.67
N THR A 10 -15.27 19.50 -2.75
CA THR A 10 -16.41 19.16 -3.62
C THR A 10 -17.20 17.94 -3.16
N ILE A 11 -16.52 16.87 -2.73
CA ILE A 11 -17.18 15.60 -2.36
C ILE A 11 -17.32 15.48 -0.84
N GLY A 12 -16.32 15.94 -0.09
CA GLY A 12 -16.27 15.85 1.37
C GLY A 12 -16.60 17.16 2.07
N LYS A 13 -17.37 18.05 1.43
CA LYS A 13 -17.61 19.42 1.90
C LYS A 13 -18.05 19.45 3.36
N GLU A 14 -19.04 18.62 3.71
CA GLU A 14 -19.58 18.51 5.08
C GLU A 14 -18.54 17.98 6.07
N PHE A 15 -17.77 16.96 5.69
CA PHE A 15 -16.66 16.43 6.48
C PHE A 15 -15.57 17.49 6.72
N CYS A 16 -15.21 18.26 5.70
CA CYS A 16 -14.22 19.33 5.77
C CYS A 16 -14.70 20.53 6.59
N MET A 17 -16.01 20.83 6.57
CA MET A 17 -16.60 21.91 7.36
C MET A 17 -16.69 21.56 8.84
N GLY A 18 -16.96 20.27 9.17
CA GLY A 18 -17.05 19.79 10.56
C GLY A 18 -15.71 19.45 11.22
N ASN A 19 -14.72 18.99 10.45
CA ASN A 19 -13.39 18.63 10.97
C ASN A 19 -12.33 19.63 10.49
N LYS A 20 -11.98 20.60 11.34
CA LYS A 20 -10.87 21.56 11.09
C LYS A 20 -9.47 20.93 11.12
N ILE A 21 -9.37 19.62 11.32
CA ILE A 21 -8.10 18.90 11.43
C ILE A 21 -7.64 18.53 10.03
N TYR A 22 -6.98 19.47 9.36
CA TYR A 22 -6.17 19.15 8.20
C TYR A 22 -4.85 18.55 8.70
N PRO A 23 -4.47 17.33 8.29
CA PRO A 23 -3.15 16.80 8.62
C PRO A 23 -2.08 17.72 8.01
N GLN A 24 -1.39 18.45 8.88
CA GLN A 24 -0.36 19.44 8.52
C GLN A 24 0.85 18.76 7.85
N ASN A 25 1.09 17.48 8.16
CA ASN A 25 2.22 16.69 7.68
C ASN A 25 1.76 15.50 6.84
N LEU A 26 1.44 15.74 5.57
CA LEU A 26 1.15 14.67 4.62
C LEU A 26 2.42 13.85 4.34
N TRP A 27 2.29 12.52 4.31
CA TRP A 27 3.41 11.62 3.96
C TRP A 27 3.73 11.63 2.46
N PHE A 28 2.84 12.19 1.64
CA PHE A 28 2.98 12.38 0.21
C PHE A 28 3.03 13.88 -0.14
N ASN A 29 3.45 14.20 -1.36
CA ASN A 29 3.41 15.57 -1.89
C ASN A 29 2.50 15.68 -3.12
N GLU A 30 2.25 16.91 -3.55
CA GLU A 30 1.35 17.24 -4.65
C GLU A 30 1.80 16.71 -6.02
N THR A 31 3.08 16.39 -6.19
CA THR A 31 3.63 15.85 -7.45
C THR A 31 3.52 14.33 -7.54
N MET A 32 3.12 13.64 -6.46
CA MET A 32 2.97 12.19 -6.48
C MET A 32 1.70 11.78 -7.23
N TRP A 33 1.82 10.72 -8.03
CA TRP A 33 0.70 10.19 -8.80
C TRP A 33 -0.42 9.69 -7.88
N ARG A 34 -1.66 10.06 -8.20
CA ARG A 34 -2.82 9.78 -7.35
C ARG A 34 -2.97 8.31 -6.98
N GLY A 35 -2.85 7.38 -7.92
CA GLY A 35 -3.07 5.97 -7.59
C GLY A 35 -1.94 5.37 -6.75
N LEU A 36 -0.73 5.95 -6.75
CA LEU A 36 0.33 5.59 -5.79
C LEU A 36 -0.14 5.98 -4.39
N ILE A 37 -0.64 7.21 -4.23
CA ILE A 37 -1.15 7.73 -2.95
C ILE A 37 -2.28 6.84 -2.43
N VAL A 38 -3.23 6.47 -3.28
CA VAL A 38 -4.36 5.59 -2.91
C VAL A 38 -3.88 4.20 -2.52
N THR A 39 -3.00 3.60 -3.33
CA THR A 39 -2.47 2.24 -3.09
C THR A 39 -1.72 2.18 -1.76
N VAL A 40 -0.78 3.09 -1.53
CA VAL A 40 -0.02 3.14 -0.28
C VAL A 40 -0.91 3.52 0.90
N GLY A 41 -1.91 4.37 0.69
CA GLY A 41 -2.91 4.68 1.71
C GLY A 41 -3.66 3.43 2.20
N ARG A 42 -4.10 2.58 1.26
CA ARG A 42 -4.74 1.29 1.56
C ARG A 42 -3.82 0.36 2.36
N ILE A 43 -2.57 0.23 1.92
CA ILE A 43 -1.53 -0.55 2.61
C ILE A 43 -1.34 -0.05 4.05
N ARG A 44 -1.16 1.26 4.24
CA ARG A 44 -0.95 1.88 5.56
C ARG A 44 -2.12 1.68 6.51
N CYS A 45 -3.34 1.63 5.97
CA CYS A 45 -4.55 1.37 6.76
C CYS A 45 -4.84 -0.13 6.95
N GLY A 46 -4.01 -1.03 6.43
CA GLY A 46 -4.28 -2.48 6.50
C GLY A 46 -5.56 -2.88 5.77
N HIS A 47 -5.93 -2.16 4.72
CA HIS A 47 -7.12 -2.41 3.91
C HIS A 47 -6.71 -2.86 2.51
N GLY A 48 -7.31 -3.93 1.99
CA GLY A 48 -7.14 -4.31 0.60
C GLY A 48 -7.67 -5.69 0.27
N LEU A 49 -7.37 -6.16 -0.94
CA LEU A 49 -7.96 -7.37 -1.52
C LEU A 49 -7.16 -8.66 -1.25
N TRP A 50 -6.45 -8.75 -0.12
CA TRP A 50 -5.68 -9.95 0.21
C TRP A 50 -6.53 -11.00 0.96
N PRO A 51 -6.23 -12.31 0.82
CA PRO A 51 -7.08 -13.38 1.31
C PRO A 51 -7.44 -13.30 2.79
N THR A 52 -6.49 -12.97 3.67
CA THR A 52 -6.78 -12.84 5.11
C THR A 52 -7.76 -11.71 5.41
N TYR A 53 -7.71 -10.58 4.69
CA TYR A 53 -8.67 -9.49 4.84
C TYR A 53 -10.04 -9.90 4.29
N LEU A 54 -10.08 -10.48 3.11
CA LEU A 54 -11.33 -10.95 2.49
C LEU A 54 -12.04 -12.02 3.33
N TYR A 55 -11.28 -12.94 3.93
CA TYR A 55 -11.80 -13.94 4.86
C TYR A 55 -12.42 -13.29 6.11
N LYS A 56 -11.73 -12.32 6.73
CA LYS A 56 -12.26 -11.55 7.87
C LYS A 56 -13.55 -10.81 7.53
N MET A 57 -13.69 -10.36 6.29
CA MET A 57 -14.90 -9.69 5.79
C MET A 57 -16.00 -10.66 5.32
N GLY A 58 -15.81 -11.97 5.42
CA GLY A 58 -16.77 -12.99 4.96
C GLY A 58 -16.89 -13.08 3.43
N MET A 59 -15.95 -12.50 2.67
CA MET A 59 -15.95 -12.50 1.21
C MET A 59 -15.19 -13.69 0.60
N LYS A 60 -14.42 -14.41 1.42
CA LYS A 60 -13.69 -15.63 1.04
C LYS A 60 -13.90 -16.69 2.10
N ASN A 61 -13.86 -17.97 1.71
CA ASN A 61 -14.04 -19.11 2.61
C ASN A 61 -12.80 -19.47 3.43
N ASP A 62 -11.61 -19.05 2.97
CA ASP A 62 -10.33 -19.33 3.60
C ASP A 62 -9.39 -18.12 3.51
N PRO A 63 -8.42 -18.00 4.45
CA PRO A 63 -7.42 -16.93 4.45
C PRO A 63 -6.20 -17.24 3.58
N LEU A 64 -6.20 -18.30 2.76
CA LEU A 64 -5.00 -18.80 2.10
C LEU A 64 -4.68 -18.05 0.80
N CYS A 65 -3.40 -17.89 0.52
CA CYS A 65 -2.88 -17.52 -0.78
C CYS A 65 -2.96 -18.71 -1.74
N THR A 66 -2.91 -18.44 -3.05
CA THR A 66 -2.86 -19.49 -4.07
C THR A 66 -1.60 -20.36 -3.98
N CYS A 67 -0.56 -19.91 -3.28
CA CYS A 67 0.63 -20.70 -3.01
C CYS A 67 0.47 -21.70 -1.84
N GLY A 68 -0.65 -21.64 -1.09
CA GLY A 68 -0.94 -22.50 0.06
C GLY A 68 -0.65 -21.87 1.43
N GLU A 69 0.15 -20.80 1.49
CA GLU A 69 0.46 -20.07 2.74
C GLU A 69 -0.64 -19.08 3.14
N GLU A 70 -0.58 -18.56 4.37
CA GLU A 70 -1.50 -17.51 4.82
C GLU A 70 -1.36 -16.23 3.97
N GLY A 71 -2.48 -15.79 3.37
CA GLY A 71 -2.54 -14.65 2.45
C GLY A 71 -2.56 -13.30 3.14
N THR A 72 -1.54 -13.00 3.94
CA THR A 72 -1.30 -11.66 4.50
C THR A 72 -0.72 -10.73 3.43
N ILE A 73 -0.81 -9.42 3.65
CA ILE A 73 -0.15 -8.44 2.78
C ILE A 73 1.38 -8.62 2.77
N ASP A 74 1.97 -8.95 3.92
CA ASP A 74 3.41 -9.23 4.04
C ASP A 74 3.79 -10.45 3.21
N HIS A 75 3.03 -11.54 3.31
CA HIS A 75 3.24 -12.70 2.45
C HIS A 75 3.16 -12.30 0.96
N ILE A 76 2.07 -11.66 0.54
CA ILE A 76 1.82 -11.33 -0.86
C ILE A 76 2.92 -10.48 -1.49
N ILE A 77 3.47 -9.53 -0.73
CA ILE A 77 4.44 -8.55 -1.23
C ILE A 77 5.88 -9.03 -1.02
N LEU A 78 6.17 -9.64 0.14
CA LEU A 78 7.54 -9.90 0.59
C LEU A 78 7.97 -11.37 0.50
N GLY A 79 7.03 -12.33 0.48
CA GLY A 79 7.36 -13.75 0.69
C GLY A 79 6.69 -14.74 -0.26
N CYS A 80 5.76 -14.30 -1.12
CA CYS A 80 4.98 -15.20 -1.95
C CYS A 80 5.84 -15.78 -3.08
N THR A 81 5.99 -17.11 -3.10
CA THR A 81 6.78 -17.85 -4.09
C THR A 81 6.22 -17.76 -5.51
N GLN A 82 4.97 -17.32 -5.66
CA GLN A 82 4.31 -17.10 -6.95
C GLN A 82 4.66 -15.74 -7.56
N ARG A 83 5.55 -14.95 -6.93
CA ARG A 83 5.98 -13.63 -7.41
C ARG A 83 7.24 -13.75 -8.27
N THR A 84 7.13 -13.33 -9.52
CA THR A 84 8.19 -13.49 -10.52
C THR A 84 9.35 -12.50 -10.33
N TYR A 85 9.06 -11.30 -9.81
CA TYR A 85 9.98 -10.18 -9.72
C TYR A 85 10.44 -9.90 -8.28
N LEU A 86 10.18 -10.81 -7.34
CA LEU A 86 10.52 -10.64 -5.93
C LEU A 86 12.02 -10.42 -5.71
N ASP A 87 12.88 -11.18 -6.40
CA ASP A 87 14.34 -11.00 -6.34
C ASP A 87 14.78 -9.62 -6.82
N ASN A 88 14.20 -9.14 -7.93
CA ASN A 88 14.50 -7.81 -8.44
C ASN A 88 13.98 -6.71 -7.51
N PHE A 89 12.85 -6.94 -6.85
CA PHE A 89 12.33 -6.04 -5.83
C PHE A 89 13.31 -5.92 -4.65
N TYR A 90 13.80 -7.05 -4.11
CA TYR A 90 14.80 -7.04 -3.04
C TYR A 90 16.14 -6.44 -3.46
N LYS A 91 16.61 -6.72 -4.69
CA LYS A 91 17.83 -6.10 -5.25
C LYS A 91 17.74 -4.58 -5.28
N LYS A 92 16.57 -4.02 -5.63
CA LYS A 92 16.33 -2.57 -5.62
C LYS A 92 16.17 -2.00 -4.23
N LEU A 93 15.66 -2.79 -3.28
CA LEU A 93 15.36 -2.33 -1.92
C LEU A 93 16.60 -2.33 -1.00
N LYS A 94 17.48 -3.33 -1.14
CA LYS A 94 18.66 -3.54 -0.30
C LYS A 94 19.57 -2.30 -0.13
N PRO A 95 19.80 -1.45 -1.14
CA PRO A 95 20.60 -0.22 -0.97
C PRO A 95 19.95 0.84 -0.07
N HIS A 96 18.64 0.74 0.20
CA HIS A 96 17.85 1.77 0.88
C HIS A 96 17.27 1.30 2.21
N VAL A 97 17.30 -0.01 2.48
CA VAL A 97 16.80 -0.61 3.72
C VAL A 97 17.95 -1.28 4.45
N VAL A 98 18.22 -0.80 5.66
CA VAL A 98 19.42 -1.14 6.44
C VAL A 98 19.23 -2.45 7.22
N THR A 99 18.01 -2.79 7.64
CA THR A 99 17.74 -3.93 8.52
C THR A 99 16.63 -4.82 7.99
N PHE A 100 16.89 -6.13 7.94
CA PHE A 100 15.90 -7.18 7.71
C PHE A 100 15.76 -8.03 9.00
N PRO A 101 14.61 -8.68 9.24
CA PRO A 101 13.41 -8.72 8.41
C PRO A 101 12.61 -7.42 8.44
N ILE A 102 11.81 -7.19 7.38
CA ILE A 102 10.92 -6.03 7.26
C ILE A 102 9.48 -6.49 7.06
N ASN A 103 8.54 -5.62 7.40
CA ASN A 103 7.15 -5.74 7.00
C ASN A 103 6.78 -4.65 5.99
N VAL A 104 5.63 -4.79 5.35
CA VAL A 104 5.14 -3.86 4.33
C VAL A 104 4.88 -2.48 4.92
N ALA A 105 4.45 -2.40 6.20
CA ALA A 105 4.24 -1.11 6.86
C ALA A 105 5.53 -0.28 6.89
N PHE A 106 6.68 -0.89 7.16
CA PHE A 106 7.99 -0.24 7.14
C PHE A 106 8.27 0.43 5.78
N LEU A 107 7.96 -0.26 4.67
CA LEU A 107 8.17 0.24 3.31
C LEU A 107 7.36 1.49 2.96
N THR A 108 6.30 1.77 3.72
CA THR A 108 5.45 2.94 3.52
C THR A 108 5.91 4.18 4.28
N SER A 109 7.04 4.08 4.99
CA SER A 109 7.58 5.15 5.83
C SER A 109 8.47 6.13 5.06
N ASP A 110 9.20 5.66 4.05
CA ASP A 110 10.12 6.49 3.26
C ASP A 110 9.74 6.56 1.77
N LYS A 111 10.05 7.70 1.15
CA LYS A 111 9.63 8.00 -0.23
C LYS A 111 10.30 7.09 -1.28
N ILE A 112 11.49 6.55 -1.00
CA ILE A 112 12.24 5.73 -1.96
C ILE A 112 11.65 4.32 -1.97
N SER A 113 11.47 3.71 -0.80
CA SER A 113 10.80 2.41 -0.66
C SER A 113 9.37 2.45 -1.18
N ILE A 114 8.62 3.53 -0.93
CA ILE A 114 7.29 3.72 -1.52
C ILE A 114 7.33 3.60 -3.05
N LYS A 115 8.28 4.27 -3.71
CA LYS A 115 8.39 4.23 -5.19
C LYS A 115 8.76 2.83 -5.67
N ILE A 116 9.70 2.17 -4.99
CA ILE A 116 10.14 0.80 -5.32
C ILE A 116 8.97 -0.16 -5.17
N LEU A 117 8.31 -0.15 -4.01
CA LEU A 117 7.12 -0.93 -3.68
C LEU A 117 6.02 -0.72 -4.72
N TYR A 118 5.68 0.53 -5.02
CA TYR A 118 4.63 0.84 -5.97
C TYR A 118 4.96 0.34 -7.39
N SER A 119 6.21 0.49 -7.84
CA SER A 119 6.65 -0.03 -9.13
C SER A 119 6.58 -1.57 -9.20
N TYR A 120 6.86 -2.24 -8.08
CA TYR A 120 6.76 -3.69 -7.97
C TYR A 120 5.31 -4.17 -8.01
N ILE A 121 4.41 -3.53 -7.23
CA ILE A 121 2.97 -3.81 -7.23
C ILE A 121 2.39 -3.72 -8.65
N LEU A 122 2.72 -2.64 -9.38
CA LEU A 122 2.28 -2.47 -10.77
C LEU A 122 2.80 -3.56 -11.70
N ARG A 123 4.08 -3.93 -11.54
CA ARG A 123 4.73 -4.92 -12.41
C ARG A 123 4.19 -6.34 -12.18
N GLU A 124 3.96 -6.70 -10.93
CA GLU A 124 3.35 -7.97 -10.52
C GLU A 124 1.83 -8.01 -10.69
N LYS A 125 1.20 -6.86 -10.96
CA LYS A 125 -0.27 -6.70 -11.01
C LYS A 125 -0.94 -7.16 -9.71
N ILE A 126 -0.35 -6.80 -8.56
CA ILE A 126 -0.92 -7.12 -7.25
C ILE A 126 -2.15 -6.25 -7.00
N SER A 127 -3.29 -6.90 -6.75
CA SER A 127 -4.53 -6.21 -6.38
C SER A 127 -4.48 -5.76 -4.91
N ILE A 128 -4.61 -4.45 -4.68
CA ILE A 128 -4.65 -3.82 -3.35
C ILE A 128 -5.94 -3.03 -3.18
#